data_AF-A0A2N0X6I1-F1
#
_entry.id   AF-A0A2N0X6I1-F1
#
_cell.length_a   1.000
_cell.length_b   1.000
_cell.length_c   1.000
_cell.angle_alpha   90.00
_cell.angle_beta   90.00
_cell.angle_gamma   90.00
#
_symmetry.space_group_name_H-M   'P 1'
#
loop_
_entity.id
_entity.type
_entity.pdbx_description
1 polymer ?
#
loop_
_entity_poly.entity_id
_entity_poly.type
_entity_poly.pdbx_seq_one_letter_code
_entity_poly.pdbx_strand_id
1 'polypeptide(L)'
;MSYGDRVIRRQERLVDDEFERAMLHKSATVALAYNDWLIVLVCAILVWVLPGDYALAGLLAIIPLLFSRIIGIRWMRRTVPLPRYAVPSKGELLGMVAAMTIIMVGFFENVGWPKDPFSFLIPFLGGLTGSYYAYRRSGARREADRRALDAEQAED
;
A
#
# COMPACT_ATOMS: atom_id res chain seq x y z
N MET A 1 10.01 19.00 13.27
CA MET A 1 9.89 18.63 11.85
C MET A 1 10.24 17.16 11.65
N SER A 2 9.30 16.39 11.11
CA SER A 2 9.49 15.01 10.64
C SER A 2 10.42 14.97 9.41
N TYR A 3 10.97 13.79 9.09
CA TYR A 3 11.65 13.57 7.81
C TYR A 3 10.71 13.84 6.62
N GLY A 4 9.44 13.45 6.73
CA GLY A 4 8.42 13.74 5.73
C GLY A 4 8.31 15.25 5.42
N ASP A 5 8.26 16.08 6.47
CA ASP A 5 8.16 17.55 6.32
C ASP A 5 9.39 18.14 5.60
N ARG A 6 10.58 17.56 5.82
CA ARG A 6 11.79 17.97 5.11
C ARG A 6 11.75 17.58 3.63
N VAL A 7 11.23 16.39 3.32
CA VAL A 7 11.06 15.95 1.93
C VAL A 7 10.05 16.81 1.20
N ILE A 8 8.88 17.09 1.81
CA ILE A 8 7.85 17.95 1.22
C ILE A 8 8.42 19.35 0.96
N ARG A 9 9.07 19.98 1.94
CA ARG A 9 9.68 21.30 1.77
C ARG A 9 10.74 21.32 0.66
N ARG A 10 11.44 20.21 0.42
CA ARG A 10 12.39 20.11 -0.70
C ARG A 10 11.68 20.09 -2.04
N GLN A 11 10.57 19.35 -2.15
CA GLN A 11 9.77 19.28 -3.37
C GLN A 11 9.05 20.59 -3.68
N GLU A 12 8.50 21.26 -2.65
CA GLU A 12 7.83 22.56 -2.79
C GLU A 12 8.75 23.68 -3.28
N ARG A 13 10.07 23.56 -3.10
CA ARG A 13 11.07 24.52 -3.62
C ARG A 13 11.37 24.34 -5.11
N LEU A 14 10.88 23.27 -5.73
CA LEU A 14 11.12 22.97 -7.15
C LEU A 14 10.02 23.52 -8.06
N VAL A 15 8.98 24.12 -7.49
CA VAL A 15 7.78 24.57 -8.19
C VAL A 15 7.48 26.01 -7.78
N ASP A 16 7.13 26.83 -8.74
CA ASP A 16 6.94 28.26 -8.54
C ASP A 16 5.46 28.62 -8.34
N ASP A 17 4.55 27.78 -8.81
CA ASP A 17 3.10 27.98 -8.69
C ASP A 17 2.34 26.76 -8.10
N GLU A 18 1.04 26.95 -7.86
CA GLU A 18 0.17 25.91 -7.31
C GLU A 18 -0.14 24.79 -8.31
N PHE A 19 -0.15 25.10 -9.61
CA PHE A 19 -0.47 24.14 -10.66
C PHE A 19 0.67 23.13 -10.84
N GLU A 20 1.91 23.61 -10.90
CA GLU A 20 3.15 22.84 -10.91
C GLU A 20 3.24 21.96 -9.66
N ARG A 21 2.92 22.50 -8.48
CA ARG A 21 2.86 21.72 -7.23
C ARG A 21 1.85 20.57 -7.33
N ALA A 22 0.65 20.85 -7.84
CA ALA A 22 -0.37 19.82 -8.03
C ALA A 22 0.07 18.76 -9.06
N MET A 23 0.72 19.16 -10.15
CA MET A 23 1.25 18.24 -11.16
C MET A 23 2.40 17.40 -10.63
N LEU A 24 3.29 17.96 -9.80
CA LEU A 24 4.36 17.23 -9.13
C LEU A 24 3.82 16.16 -8.18
N HIS A 25 2.76 16.45 -7.41
CA HIS A 25 2.12 15.45 -6.57
C HIS A 25 1.39 14.37 -7.37
N LYS A 26 0.75 14.72 -8.50
CA LYS A 26 0.15 13.73 -9.40
C LYS A 26 1.20 12.81 -10.01
N SER A 27 2.32 13.35 -10.48
CA SER A 27 3.41 12.54 -11.05
C SER A 27 4.03 11.61 -10.00
N ALA A 28 4.23 12.08 -8.77
CA ALA A 28 4.69 11.25 -7.66
C ALA A 28 3.72 10.12 -7.32
N THR A 29 2.40 10.38 -7.41
CA THR A 29 1.36 9.36 -7.19
C THR A 29 1.42 8.27 -8.25
N VAL A 30 1.57 8.65 -9.52
CA VAL A 30 1.73 7.71 -10.64
C VAL A 30 3.03 6.92 -10.49
N ALA A 31 4.15 7.59 -10.19
CA ALA A 31 5.44 6.94 -10.00
C ALA A 31 5.41 5.92 -8.86
N LEU A 32 4.75 6.24 -7.74
CA LEU A 32 4.58 5.32 -6.62
C LEU A 32 3.74 4.10 -7.03
N ALA A 33 2.66 4.30 -7.78
CA ALA A 33 1.84 3.18 -8.28
C ALA A 33 2.64 2.23 -9.19
N TYR A 34 3.46 2.75 -10.11
CA TYR A 34 4.33 1.92 -10.94
C TYR A 34 5.46 1.26 -10.15
N ASN A 35 6.00 1.94 -9.13
CA ASN A 35 7.00 1.36 -8.23
C ASN A 35 6.42 0.17 -7.46
N ASP A 36 5.18 0.29 -6.96
CA ASP A 36 4.48 -0.82 -6.31
C ASP A 36 4.40 -2.06 -7.23
N TRP A 37 4.06 -1.88 -8.51
CA TRP A 37 4.06 -2.96 -9.50
C TRP A 37 5.45 -3.53 -9.79
N LEU A 38 6.46 -2.67 -9.88
CA LEU A 38 7.84 -3.08 -10.12
C LEU A 38 8.37 -3.92 -8.95
N ILE A 39 8.08 -3.53 -7.70
CA ILE A 39 8.42 -4.29 -6.50
C ILE A 39 7.79 -5.68 -6.54
N VAL A 40 6.50 -5.78 -6.90
CA VAL A 40 5.80 -7.06 -7.03
C VAL A 40 6.43 -7.93 -8.12
N LEU A 41 6.79 -7.34 -9.27
CA LEU A 41 7.46 -8.05 -10.36
C LEU A 41 8.85 -8.54 -9.95
N VAL A 42 9.64 -7.71 -9.28
CA VAL A 42 10.96 -8.09 -8.75
C VAL A 42 10.82 -9.22 -7.72
N CYS A 43 9.83 -9.14 -6.83
CA CYS A 43 9.53 -10.22 -5.88
C CYS A 43 9.21 -11.53 -6.61
N ALA A 44 8.39 -11.48 -7.67
CA ALA A 44 8.08 -12.65 -8.47
C ALA A 44 9.36 -13.24 -9.08
N ILE A 45 10.19 -12.43 -9.73
CA ILE A 45 11.46 -12.92 -10.31
C ILE A 45 12.34 -13.56 -9.23
N LEU A 46 12.52 -12.90 -8.08
CA LEU A 46 13.38 -13.40 -7.01
C LEU A 46 12.90 -14.75 -6.49
N VAL A 47 11.60 -14.90 -6.26
CA VAL A 47 11.03 -16.16 -5.75
C VAL A 47 11.20 -17.32 -6.74
N TRP A 48 11.16 -17.06 -8.05
CA TRP A 48 11.37 -18.09 -9.06
C TRP A 48 12.84 -18.41 -9.33
N VAL A 49 13.73 -17.43 -9.14
CA VAL A 49 15.18 -17.58 -9.42
C VAL A 49 15.94 -18.15 -8.22
N LEU A 50 15.53 -17.83 -6.99
CA LEU A 50 16.23 -18.25 -5.78
C LEU A 50 15.85 -19.69 -5.41
N PRO A 51 16.83 -20.60 -5.25
CA PRO A 51 16.56 -21.99 -4.92
C PRO A 51 16.22 -22.21 -3.44
N GLY A 52 15.27 -23.10 -3.16
CA GLY A 52 14.99 -23.59 -1.80
C GLY A 52 14.60 -22.48 -0.82
N ASP A 53 15.16 -22.53 0.39
CA ASP A 53 14.84 -21.57 1.46
C ASP A 53 15.25 -20.13 1.13
N TYR A 54 16.14 -19.91 0.15
CA TYR A 54 16.47 -18.55 -0.28
C TYR A 54 15.29 -17.84 -0.98
N ALA A 55 14.28 -18.58 -1.46
CA ALA A 55 13.05 -18.00 -1.96
C ALA A 55 12.31 -17.17 -0.90
N LEU A 56 12.48 -17.48 0.40
CA LEU A 56 11.95 -16.67 1.51
C LEU A 56 12.54 -15.27 1.54
N ALA A 57 13.81 -15.11 1.16
CA ALA A 57 14.44 -13.79 1.06
C ALA A 57 13.81 -12.95 -0.05
N GLY A 58 13.29 -13.58 -1.12
CA GLY A 58 12.54 -12.92 -2.17
C GLY A 58 11.28 -12.22 -1.65
N LEU A 59 10.59 -12.80 -0.66
CA LEU A 59 9.40 -12.20 -0.02
C LEU A 59 9.72 -10.92 0.76
N LEU A 60 10.97 -10.71 1.18
CA LEU A 60 11.38 -9.47 1.85
C LEU A 60 11.23 -8.25 0.91
N ALA A 61 11.22 -8.46 -0.41
CA ALA A 61 10.96 -7.41 -1.39
C ALA A 61 9.56 -6.79 -1.24
N ILE A 62 8.61 -7.48 -0.59
CA ILE A 62 7.26 -6.95 -0.31
C ILE A 62 7.27 -5.98 0.88
N ILE A 63 8.28 -6.01 1.75
CA ILE A 63 8.31 -5.17 2.96
C ILE A 63 8.29 -3.67 2.62
N PRO A 64 9.12 -3.15 1.68
CA PRO A 64 9.07 -1.75 1.27
C PRO A 64 7.68 -1.28 0.80
N LEU A 65 6.93 -2.15 0.12
CA LEU A 65 5.57 -1.87 -0.36
C LEU A 65 4.60 -1.58 0.79
N LEU A 66 4.64 -2.40 1.85
CA LEU A 66 3.79 -2.20 3.02
C LEU A 66 4.28 -1.02 3.88
N PHE A 67 5.59 -0.91 4.05
CA PHE A 67 6.21 0.07 4.91
C PHE A 67 5.99 1.51 4.41
N SER A 68 6.14 1.74 3.09
CA SER A 68 5.93 3.05 2.47
C SER A 68 4.50 3.57 2.71
N ARG A 69 3.50 2.69 2.55
CA ARG A 69 2.08 3.00 2.76
C ARG A 69 1.76 3.29 4.22
N ILE A 70 2.28 2.48 5.14
CA ILE A 70 2.06 2.68 6.59
C ILE A 70 2.65 4.02 7.04
N ILE A 71 3.88 4.34 6.61
CA ILE A 71 4.51 5.62 6.93
C ILE A 71 3.73 6.79 6.33
N GLY A 72 3.32 6.70 5.06
CA GLY A 72 2.52 7.73 4.41
C GLY A 72 1.21 8.00 5.16
N ILE A 73 0.47 6.94 5.51
CA ILE A 73 -0.75 7.04 6.33
C ILE A 73 -0.48 7.66 7.69
N ARG A 74 0.60 7.24 8.37
CA ARG A 74 0.97 7.76 9.68
C ARG A 74 1.37 9.23 9.63
N TRP A 75 2.04 9.67 8.56
CA TRP A 75 2.38 11.07 8.35
C TRP A 75 1.14 11.90 8.02
N MET A 76 0.26 11.42 7.13
CA MET A 76 -1.00 12.10 6.81
C MET A 76 -1.87 12.31 8.04
N ARG A 77 -2.03 11.29 8.89
CA ARG A 77 -2.79 11.38 10.15
C ARG A 77 -2.34 12.48 11.10
N ARG A 78 -1.10 12.95 10.99
CA ARG A 78 -0.58 14.05 11.83
C ARG A 78 -0.93 15.43 11.28
N THR A 79 -1.28 15.52 10.00
CA THR A 79 -1.39 16.78 9.27
C THR A 79 -2.82 17.05 8.82
N VAL A 80 -3.55 16.01 8.41
CA VAL A 80 -4.93 16.11 7.90
C VAL A 80 -5.73 14.85 8.23
N PRO A 81 -7.08 14.95 8.32
CA PRO A 81 -7.93 13.78 8.35
C PRO A 81 -7.74 12.93 7.09
N LEU A 82 -7.74 11.61 7.25
CA LEU A 82 -7.34 10.68 6.19
C LEU A 82 -8.24 10.79 4.95
N PRO A 83 -7.70 10.89 3.73
CA PRO A 83 -8.47 10.90 2.48
C PRO A 83 -9.03 9.53 2.13
N ARG A 84 -10.16 9.48 1.39
CA ARG A 84 -10.89 8.24 1.02
C ARG A 84 -9.96 7.11 0.59
N TYR A 85 -10.20 5.90 1.10
CA TYR A 85 -9.43 4.74 0.66
C TYR A 85 -9.60 4.60 -0.84
N ALA A 86 -8.49 4.57 -1.57
CA ALA A 86 -8.49 4.23 -2.98
C ALA A 86 -8.95 2.79 -3.10
N VAL A 87 -10.10 2.59 -3.74
CA VAL A 87 -10.56 1.26 -4.10
C VAL A 87 -9.85 0.92 -5.42
N PRO A 88 -9.03 -0.14 -5.46
CA PRO A 88 -8.35 -0.53 -6.69
C PRO A 88 -9.40 -0.84 -7.77
N SER A 89 -9.06 -0.51 -9.02
CA SER A 89 -9.92 -0.88 -10.14
C SER A 89 -10.03 -2.40 -10.27
N LYS A 90 -11.09 -2.90 -10.93
CA LYS A 90 -11.25 -4.34 -11.18
C LYS A 90 -10.03 -4.95 -11.88
N GLY A 91 -9.42 -4.20 -12.81
CA GLY A 91 -8.22 -4.62 -13.54
C GLY A 91 -6.98 -4.68 -12.64
N GLU A 92 -6.77 -3.69 -11.78
CA GLU A 92 -5.66 -3.69 -10.81
C GLU A 92 -5.81 -4.82 -9.79
N LEU A 93 -7.04 -5.06 -9.30
CA LEU A 93 -7.32 -6.16 -8.39
C LEU A 93 -7.02 -7.51 -9.05
N LEU A 94 -7.47 -7.71 -10.29
CA LEU A 94 -7.19 -8.94 -11.04
C LEU A 94 -5.69 -9.12 -11.27
N GLY A 95 -4.98 -8.05 -11.65
CA GLY A 95 -3.52 -8.08 -11.81
C GLY A 95 -2.79 -8.41 -10.51
N MET A 96 -3.25 -7.86 -9.38
CA MET A 96 -2.68 -8.15 -8.06
C MET A 96 -2.89 -9.62 -7.67
N VAL A 97 -4.10 -10.15 -7.89
CA VAL A 97 -4.41 -11.56 -7.62
C VAL A 97 -3.57 -12.47 -8.50
N ALA A 98 -3.43 -12.16 -9.79
CA ALA A 98 -2.60 -12.91 -10.72
C ALA A 98 -1.12 -12.91 -10.30
N ALA A 99 -0.56 -11.72 -10.00
CA ALA A 99 0.82 -11.59 -9.55
C ALA A 99 1.07 -12.33 -8.24
N MET A 100 0.14 -12.24 -7.28
CA MET A 100 0.27 -12.95 -6.02
C MET A 100 0.20 -14.46 -6.22
N THR A 101 -0.65 -14.95 -7.13
CA THR A 101 -0.70 -16.37 -7.49
C THR A 101 0.63 -16.84 -8.07
N ILE A 102 1.24 -16.07 -8.97
CA ILE A 102 2.55 -16.39 -9.58
C ILE A 102 3.66 -16.46 -8.51
N ILE A 103 3.71 -15.48 -7.60
CA ILE A 103 4.68 -15.47 -6.49
C ILE A 103 4.48 -16.71 -5.61
N MET A 104 3.24 -17.03 -5.26
CA MET A 104 2.92 -18.16 -4.40
C MET A 104 3.27 -19.51 -5.04
N VAL A 105 2.99 -19.69 -6.33
CA VAL A 105 3.36 -20.93 -7.06
C VAL A 105 4.88 -21.08 -7.08
N GLY A 106 5.62 -20.03 -7.43
CA GLY A 106 7.10 -20.08 -7.43
C GLY A 106 7.67 -20.35 -6.04
N PHE A 107 7.01 -19.86 -4.99
CA PHE A 107 7.40 -20.12 -3.61
C PHE A 107 7.22 -21.60 -3.24
N PHE A 108 6.08 -22.20 -3.57
CA PHE A 108 5.81 -23.61 -3.26
C PHE A 108 6.58 -24.60 -4.13
N GLU A 109 6.93 -24.24 -5.36
CA GLU A 109 7.86 -25.02 -6.17
C GLU A 109 9.25 -25.11 -5.51
N ASN A 110 9.70 -24.04 -4.85
CA ASN A 110 11.01 -24.01 -4.19
C ASN A 110 11.02 -24.61 -2.77
N VAL A 111 10.00 -24.33 -1.96
CA VAL A 111 9.94 -24.73 -0.54
C VAL A 111 9.16 -26.03 -0.33
N GLY A 112 8.38 -26.44 -1.33
CA GLY A 112 7.50 -27.61 -1.28
C GLY A 112 6.05 -27.23 -1.00
N TRP A 113 5.14 -28.00 -1.59
CA TRP A 113 3.71 -27.80 -1.40
C TRP A 113 3.29 -28.13 0.04
N PRO A 114 2.51 -27.27 0.69
CA PRO A 114 2.06 -27.51 2.06
C PRO A 114 1.16 -28.74 2.08
N LYS A 115 1.43 -29.67 3.01
CA LYS A 115 0.63 -30.88 3.20
C LYS A 115 -0.79 -30.57 3.67
N ASP A 116 -0.93 -29.49 4.43
CA ASP A 116 -2.22 -29.01 4.92
C ASP A 116 -2.76 -27.88 4.03
N PRO A 117 -3.91 -28.08 3.36
CA PRO A 117 -4.53 -27.05 2.51
C PRO A 117 -5.01 -25.82 3.31
N PHE A 118 -5.10 -25.89 4.64
CA PHE A 118 -5.47 -24.70 5.43
C PHE A 118 -4.30 -23.72 5.64
N SER A 119 -3.06 -24.17 5.44
CA SER A 119 -1.86 -23.34 5.59
C SER A 119 -1.84 -22.15 4.63
N PHE A 120 -2.49 -22.28 3.46
CA PHE A 120 -2.61 -21.20 2.47
C PHE A 120 -3.89 -20.37 2.63
N LEU A 121 -5.00 -21.01 3.01
CA LEU A 121 -6.29 -20.34 3.15
C LEU A 121 -6.27 -19.31 4.28
N ILE A 122 -5.61 -19.62 5.40
CA ILE A 122 -5.64 -18.77 6.60
C ILE A 122 -4.92 -17.43 6.37
N PRO A 123 -3.68 -17.36 5.85
CA PRO A 123 -3.02 -16.09 5.56
C PRO A 123 -3.74 -15.29 4.47
N PHE A 124 -4.24 -15.97 3.43
CA PHE A 124 -4.94 -15.32 2.32
C PHE A 124 -6.27 -14.71 2.76
N LEU A 125 -7.11 -15.48 3.47
CA LEU A 125 -8.36 -14.99 4.06
C LEU A 125 -8.08 -13.93 5.13
N GLY A 126 -7.04 -14.08 5.95
CA GLY A 126 -6.62 -13.08 6.93
C GLY A 126 -6.24 -11.74 6.29
N GLY A 127 -5.47 -11.79 5.19
CA GLY A 127 -5.12 -10.61 4.40
C GLY A 127 -6.33 -9.92 3.78
N LEU A 128 -7.25 -10.69 3.18
CA LEU A 128 -8.48 -10.15 2.58
C LEU A 128 -9.44 -9.57 3.62
N THR A 129 -9.71 -10.31 4.70
CA THR A 129 -10.60 -9.87 5.78
C THR A 129 -10.03 -8.67 6.53
N GLY A 130 -8.72 -8.65 6.79
CA GLY A 130 -8.03 -7.50 7.39
C GLY A 130 -8.11 -6.25 6.52
N SER A 131 -7.91 -6.41 5.20
CA SER A 131 -8.04 -5.31 4.23
C SER A 131 -9.47 -4.78 4.16
N TYR A 132 -10.46 -5.67 4.10
CA TYR A 132 -11.88 -5.32 4.11
C TYR A 132 -12.30 -4.62 5.42
N TYR A 133 -11.85 -5.13 6.57
CA TYR A 133 -12.11 -4.52 7.87
C TYR A 133 -11.48 -3.14 7.99
N ALA A 134 -10.23 -2.97 7.54
CA ALA A 134 -9.55 -1.67 7.51
C ALA A 134 -10.29 -0.67 6.60
N TYR A 135 -10.76 -1.12 5.44
CA TYR A 135 -11.60 -0.33 4.54
C TYR A 135 -12.89 0.13 5.23
N ARG A 136 -13.67 -0.80 5.81
CA ARG A 136 -14.94 -0.48 6.49
C ARG A 136 -14.74 0.46 7.67
N ARG A 137 -13.70 0.24 8.49
CA ARG A 137 -13.40 1.08 9.66
C ARG A 137 -12.95 2.49 9.28
N SER A 138 -12.36 2.66 8.09
CA SER A 138 -11.94 3.97 7.61
C SER A 138 -13.09 4.90 7.27
N GLY A 139 -14.20 4.36 6.75
CA GLY A 139 -15.40 5.13 6.43
C GLY A 139 -16.05 5.71 7.68
N ALA A 140 -16.28 4.84 8.67
CA ALA A 140 -16.87 5.22 9.95
C ALA A 140 -16.03 6.28 10.71
N ARG A 141 -14.69 6.22 10.61
CA ARG A 141 -13.82 7.22 11.23
C ARG A 141 -13.88 8.59 10.56
N ARG A 142 -14.07 8.65 9.23
CA ARG A 142 -14.24 9.93 8.54
C ARG A 142 -15.55 10.60 8.88
N GLU A 143 -16.62 9.83 9.02
CA GLU A 143 -17.91 10.38 9.41
C GLU A 143 -17.84 10.97 10.81
N ALA A 144 -17.09 10.33 11.72
CA ALA A 144 -16.80 10.89 13.04
C ALA A 144 -15.98 12.19 12.97
N ASP A 145 -14.88 12.20 12.19
CA ASP A 145 -14.03 13.40 12.03
C ASP A 145 -14.80 14.56 11.37
N ARG A 146 -15.67 14.28 10.39
CA ARG A 146 -16.53 15.31 9.76
C ARG A 146 -17.53 15.89 10.75
N ARG A 147 -18.22 15.04 11.52
CA ARG A 147 -19.18 15.49 12.54
C ARG A 147 -18.54 16.34 13.63
N ALA A 148 -17.29 16.06 13.98
CA ALA A 148 -16.53 16.89 14.92
C ALA A 148 -16.26 18.30 14.35
N LEU A 149 -15.83 18.38 13.09
CA LEU A 149 -15.57 19.67 12.41
C LEU A 149 -16.85 20.47 12.15
N ASP A 150 -17.95 19.80 11.78
CA ASP A 150 -19.25 20.45 11.58
C ASP A 150 -19.82 21.02 12.89
N ALA A 151 -19.46 20.41 14.04
CA ALA A 151 -19.85 20.89 15.37
C ALA A 151 -19.03 22.13 15.79
N GLU A 152 -17.71 22.15 15.54
CA GLU A 152 -16.86 23.32 15.78
C GLU A 152 -17.29 24.53 14.95
N GLN A 153 -17.72 24.32 13.70
CA GLN A 153 -18.21 25.40 12.82
C GLN A 153 -19.63 25.89 13.13
N ALA A 154 -20.39 25.17 13.97
CA ALA A 154 -21.73 25.57 14.39
C ALA A 154 -21.75 26.37 15.70
N GLU A 155 -20.63 26.42 16.42
CA GLU A 155 -20.46 27.20 17.65
C GLU A 155 -19.87 28.62 17.40
N ASP A 156 -19.33 28.88 16.20
CA ASP A 156 -18.89 30.20 15.69
C ASP A 156 -20.02 30.96 14.96
#